data_AF-A0A9D5W7A1-F1
#
_entry.id   AF-A0A9D5W7A1-F1
#
_cell.length_a   1.000
_cell.length_b   1.000
_cell.length_c   1.000
_cell.angle_alpha   90.00
_cell.angle_beta   90.00
_cell.angle_gamma   90.00
#
_symmetry.space_group_name_H-M   'P 1'
#
loop_
_entity.id
_entity.type
_entity.pdbx_description
1 polymer ?
#
loop_
_entity_poly.entity_id
_entity_poly.type
_entity_poly.pdbx_seq_one_letter_code
_entity_poly.pdbx_strand_id
1 'polypeptide(L)'
;MKSEENLKRPVGILQLEINSEDIFDRSKISFILFSRVEGKFYYRLERDELLNICFYHSSPGTDTRVSSVNIEPLTGNDKINCTISWHPDSISLKIEGQNPKLLKQSTGIISDKKFRVDTDGNLVQIGDVGVRTMNVNIVENRKRTLQPTAIDAWNNTIEGINILISGESNNPETAHIYDVVNTNFIIVMLVTGFETYCKKRFIELEEEGIIVSIDKLFYEFISNRERDNGAVERIKTEASAKGISLLKKLIEENRIDFQNYERCKDAYNKGYNIVFGKSLNLKNTLLEQIQTNIKYRHKIVHVSAIDVILDRNKGLVFANKDYAQKAIAAFT
;
A
#
# COMPACT_ATOMS: atom_id res chain seq x y z
N MET A 1 -18.15 -1.00 8.66
CA MET A 1 -17.25 -1.23 9.81
C MET A 1 -17.34 -2.69 10.30
N LYS A 2 -17.07 -3.67 9.43
CA LYS A 2 -16.87 -5.11 9.75
C LYS A 2 -15.84 -5.78 8.82
N SER A 3 -15.13 -4.98 8.01
CA SER A 3 -14.08 -5.42 7.07
C SER A 3 -12.72 -5.59 7.76
N GLU A 4 -12.51 -4.96 8.91
CA GLU A 4 -11.19 -4.74 9.51
C GLU A 4 -10.60 -5.98 10.20
N GLU A 5 -11.42 -6.81 10.87
CA GLU A 5 -10.96 -8.10 11.45
C GLU A 5 -10.44 -9.09 10.38
N ASN A 6 -10.87 -8.93 9.12
CA ASN A 6 -10.54 -9.88 8.06
C ASN A 6 -9.17 -9.64 7.40
N LEU A 7 -8.58 -8.46 7.57
CA LEU A 7 -7.28 -8.12 6.96
C LEU A 7 -6.08 -8.44 7.86
N LYS A 8 -6.31 -8.91 9.11
CA LYS A 8 -5.29 -9.34 10.08
C LYS A 8 -4.12 -8.36 10.26
N ARG A 9 -4.36 -7.06 10.06
CA ARG A 9 -3.31 -6.05 10.19
C ARG A 9 -3.01 -5.79 11.68
N PRO A 10 -1.75 -5.48 12.04
CA PRO A 10 -1.40 -5.27 13.43
C PRO A 10 -2.05 -3.99 13.98
N VAL A 11 -2.68 -4.16 15.14
CA VAL A 11 -3.21 -3.08 15.99
C VAL A 11 -2.40 -3.11 17.28
N GLY A 12 -2.06 -1.95 17.81
CA GLY A 12 -1.33 -1.91 19.06
C GLY A 12 -1.53 -0.63 19.84
N ILE A 13 -1.16 -0.71 21.10
CA ILE A 13 -1.17 0.38 22.06
C ILE A 13 0.17 0.33 22.80
N LEU A 14 0.81 1.49 22.94
CA LEU A 14 2.03 1.66 23.69
C LEU A 14 1.83 2.81 24.69
N GLN A 15 2.17 2.56 25.94
CA GLN A 15 2.18 3.57 26.99
C GLN A 15 3.61 3.83 27.43
N LEU A 16 3.99 5.10 27.48
CA LEU A 16 5.33 5.56 27.84
C LEU A 16 5.21 6.67 28.88
N GLU A 17 5.95 6.55 29.98
CA GLU A 17 6.23 7.67 30.88
C GLU A 17 7.52 8.33 30.39
N ILE A 18 7.48 9.64 30.11
CA ILE A 18 8.64 10.42 29.71
C ILE A 18 8.98 11.39 30.83
N ASN A 19 10.15 11.18 31.42
CA ASN A 19 10.72 12.02 32.46
C ASN A 19 11.98 12.70 31.90
N SER A 20 11.84 13.93 31.43
CA SER A 20 12.93 14.68 30.83
C SER A 20 12.68 16.18 30.93
N GLU A 21 13.62 16.92 31.52
CA GLU A 21 13.57 18.39 31.59
C GLU A 21 13.67 19.03 30.19
N ASP A 22 14.36 18.36 29.27
CA ASP A 22 14.57 18.83 27.89
C ASP A 22 13.26 18.87 27.06
N ILE A 23 12.20 18.19 27.50
CA ILE A 23 10.96 18.06 26.72
C ILE A 23 10.20 19.38 26.59
N PHE A 24 10.35 20.26 27.57
CA PHE A 24 9.75 21.60 27.59
C PHE A 24 10.77 22.70 27.27
N ASP A 25 12.04 22.37 27.06
CA ASP A 25 13.10 23.33 26.78
C ASP A 25 13.03 23.83 25.32
N ARG A 26 12.66 25.10 25.15
CA ARG A 26 12.61 25.77 23.84
C ARG A 26 13.99 26.00 23.22
N SER A 27 15.07 25.90 24.00
CA SER A 27 16.43 26.02 23.48
C SER A 27 16.84 24.81 22.64
N LYS A 28 16.20 23.65 22.87
CA LYS A 28 16.37 22.47 22.02
C LYS A 28 15.57 22.66 20.74
N ILE A 29 16.17 22.37 19.59
CA ILE A 29 15.49 22.48 18.29
C ILE A 29 14.54 21.30 18.12
N SER A 30 15.06 20.08 18.04
CA SER A 30 14.24 18.86 17.98
C SER A 30 15.06 17.67 18.44
N PHE A 31 14.39 16.63 18.94
CA PHE A 31 15.05 15.38 19.30
C PHE A 31 14.10 14.19 19.31
N ILE A 32 14.67 13.01 19.10
CA ILE A 32 13.94 11.74 19.11
C ILE A 32 13.84 11.25 20.55
N LEU A 33 12.60 11.02 20.99
CA LEU A 33 12.28 10.44 22.30
C LEU A 33 12.33 8.91 22.26
N PHE A 34 11.84 8.34 21.16
CA PHE A 34 11.77 6.91 20.95
C PHE A 34 11.83 6.60 19.46
N SER A 35 12.56 5.57 19.06
CA SER A 35 12.58 5.07 17.70
C SER A 35 12.82 3.57 17.68
N ARG A 36 12.05 2.84 16.89
CA ARG A 36 12.16 1.37 16.79
C ARG A 36 11.75 0.89 15.40
N VAL A 37 12.55 -0.02 14.86
CA VAL A 37 12.24 -0.81 13.66
C VAL A 37 11.84 -2.21 14.10
N GLU A 38 10.71 -2.71 13.60
CA GLU A 38 10.26 -4.09 13.80
C GLU A 38 9.85 -4.69 12.46
N GLY A 39 10.70 -5.53 11.86
CA GLY A 39 10.45 -6.01 10.50
C GLY A 39 10.36 -4.83 9.52
N LYS A 40 9.21 -4.64 8.88
CA LYS A 40 8.93 -3.49 8.01
C LYS A 40 8.18 -2.33 8.69
N PHE A 41 7.91 -2.45 9.99
CA PHE A 41 7.31 -1.38 10.77
C PHE A 41 8.36 -0.41 11.29
N TYR A 42 7.99 0.86 11.34
CA TYR A 42 8.79 1.89 11.99
C TYR A 42 7.92 2.74 12.91
N TYR A 43 8.40 2.92 14.14
CA TYR A 43 7.78 3.73 15.17
C TYR A 43 8.77 4.83 15.55
N ARG A 44 8.33 6.09 15.59
CA ARG A 44 9.14 7.22 16.05
C ARG A 44 8.29 8.17 16.87
N LEU A 45 8.75 8.49 18.07
CA LEU A 45 8.24 9.60 18.86
C LEU A 45 9.32 10.67 18.89
N GLU A 46 8.98 11.88 18.48
CA GLU A 46 9.92 13.01 18.52
C GLU A 46 9.25 14.26 19.07
N ARG A 47 10.08 15.17 19.58
CA ARG A 47 9.67 16.53 19.93
C ARG A 47 10.20 17.48 18.87
N ASP A 48 9.31 18.27 18.26
CA ASP A 48 9.68 19.29 17.26
C ASP A 48 9.97 20.66 17.89
N GLU A 49 10.43 21.61 17.09
CA GLU A 49 10.81 22.96 17.55
C GLU A 49 9.66 23.77 18.13
N LEU A 50 8.41 23.42 17.77
CA LEU A 50 7.19 24.11 18.19
C LEU A 50 6.58 23.49 19.47
N LEU A 51 7.34 22.65 20.19
CA LEU A 51 6.84 21.92 21.36
C LEU A 51 5.66 21.01 21.01
N ASN A 52 5.65 20.41 19.82
CA ASN A 52 4.78 19.29 19.55
C ASN A 52 5.52 17.98 19.81
N ILE A 53 4.80 17.03 20.41
CA ILE A 53 5.20 15.63 20.36
C ILE A 53 4.53 15.02 19.15
N CYS A 54 5.34 14.45 18.27
CA CYS A 54 4.95 13.85 17.00
C CYS A 54 5.19 12.35 17.06
N PHE A 55 4.13 11.57 16.95
CA PHE A 55 4.21 10.12 16.79
C PHE A 55 4.07 9.75 15.31
N TYR A 56 5.10 9.12 14.76
CA TYR A 56 5.11 8.54 13.44
C TYR A 56 4.98 7.03 13.51
N HIS A 57 4.12 6.50 12.65
CA HIS A 57 3.99 5.07 12.40
C HIS A 57 4.08 4.85 10.88
N SER A 58 4.97 3.96 10.46
CA SER A 58 5.07 3.55 9.07
C SER A 58 4.94 2.03 8.93
N SER A 59 4.13 1.62 7.97
CA SER A 59 4.08 0.25 7.46
C SER A 59 3.88 0.26 5.95
N PRO A 60 4.18 -0.84 5.23
CA PRO A 60 3.92 -0.94 3.80
C PRO A 60 2.44 -0.67 3.44
N GLY A 61 1.51 -1.22 4.23
CA GLY A 61 0.07 -1.19 3.98
C GLY A 61 -0.72 0.00 4.50
N THR A 62 -0.08 0.92 5.23
CA THR A 62 -0.77 2.13 5.78
C THR A 62 -0.10 3.43 5.38
N ASP A 63 1.03 3.35 4.69
CA ASP A 63 1.97 4.46 4.52
C ASP A 63 2.48 5.03 5.86
N THR A 64 3.26 6.11 5.81
CA THR A 64 3.66 6.85 7.02
C THR A 64 2.57 7.82 7.46
N ARG A 65 2.15 7.69 8.72
CA ARG A 65 1.22 8.60 9.38
C ARG A 65 1.90 9.32 10.53
N VAL A 66 1.45 10.54 10.82
CA VAL A 66 1.89 11.36 11.96
C VAL A 66 0.71 11.87 12.78
N SER A 67 0.80 11.75 14.10
CA SER A 67 -0.11 12.36 15.07
C SER A 67 0.67 13.34 15.92
N SER A 68 0.25 14.61 15.95
CA SER A 68 1.01 15.67 16.61
C SER A 68 0.18 16.35 17.70
N VAL A 69 0.76 16.48 18.89
CA VAL A 69 0.13 17.14 20.04
C VAL A 69 1.04 18.25 20.55
N ASN A 70 0.51 19.48 20.57
CA ASN A 70 1.20 20.59 21.21
C ASN A 70 1.18 20.44 22.74
N ILE A 71 2.36 20.39 23.35
CA ILE A 71 2.55 20.21 24.79
C ILE A 71 2.87 21.52 25.54
N GLU A 72 2.87 22.67 24.87
CA GLU A 72 3.09 23.98 25.52
C GLU A 72 2.13 24.22 26.70
N PRO A 73 0.83 23.86 26.66
CA PRO A 73 -0.06 23.99 27.81
C PRO A 73 0.27 23.08 28.99
N LEU A 74 1.19 22.12 28.81
CA LEU A 74 1.66 21.20 29.84
C LEU A 74 2.99 21.66 30.45
N THR A 75 3.49 22.85 30.08
CA THR A 75 4.70 23.43 30.69
C THR A 75 4.54 23.55 32.21
N GLY A 76 5.63 23.29 32.94
CA GLY A 76 5.65 23.23 34.41
C GLY A 76 5.42 21.83 35.00
N ASN A 77 5.12 20.83 34.17
CA ASN A 77 5.26 19.42 34.57
C ASN A 77 6.72 18.97 34.34
N ASP A 78 7.21 18.06 35.16
CA ASP A 78 8.50 17.35 34.99
C ASP A 78 8.35 16.04 34.20
N LYS A 79 7.11 15.55 34.10
CA LYS A 79 6.74 14.27 33.51
C LYS A 79 5.51 14.39 32.63
N ILE A 80 5.50 13.63 31.55
CA ILE A 80 4.31 13.39 30.74
C ILE A 80 4.11 11.90 30.51
N ASN A 81 2.84 11.50 30.44
CA ASN A 81 2.42 10.17 30.03
C ASN A 81 1.92 10.24 28.59
N CYS A 82 2.51 9.43 27.73
CA CYS A 82 2.11 9.29 26.34
C CYS A 82 1.40 7.95 26.17
N THR A 83 0.16 7.97 25.72
CA THR A 83 -0.53 6.80 25.18
C THR A 83 -0.61 6.92 23.68
N ILE A 84 -0.03 5.95 23.00
CA ILE A 84 0.04 5.86 21.55
C ILE A 84 -0.80 4.66 21.14
N SER A 85 -1.60 4.80 20.10
CA SER A 85 -2.26 3.66 19.47
C SER A 85 -2.15 3.74 17.95
N TRP A 86 -2.13 2.58 17.31
CA TRP A 86 -2.17 2.47 15.86
C TRP A 86 -3.17 1.42 15.41
N HIS A 87 -3.90 1.80 14.36
CA HIS A 87 -4.83 1.00 13.59
C HIS A 87 -4.47 1.15 12.11
N PRO A 88 -4.87 0.22 11.23
CA PRO A 88 -4.73 0.38 9.79
C PRO A 88 -5.20 1.72 9.22
N ASP A 89 -6.25 2.28 9.81
CA ASP A 89 -6.95 3.45 9.27
C ASP A 89 -6.55 4.75 9.96
N SER A 90 -5.97 4.67 11.16
CA SER A 90 -5.64 5.82 11.99
C SER A 90 -4.56 5.48 13.00
N ILE A 91 -3.84 6.52 13.43
CA ILE A 91 -3.03 6.46 14.64
C ILE A 91 -3.54 7.52 15.60
N SER A 92 -3.28 7.39 16.88
CA SER A 92 -3.61 8.43 17.84
C SER A 92 -2.49 8.62 18.85
N LEU A 93 -2.32 9.87 19.28
CA LEU A 93 -1.40 10.26 20.32
C LEU A 93 -2.18 11.03 21.38
N LYS A 94 -2.11 10.51 22.61
CA LYS A 94 -2.73 11.07 23.79
C LYS A 94 -1.63 11.39 24.80
N ILE A 95 -1.64 12.62 25.33
CA ILE A 95 -0.62 13.11 26.26
C ILE A 95 -1.30 13.70 27.50
N GLU A 96 -0.82 13.27 28.66
CA GLU A 96 -1.27 13.71 29.98
C GLU A 96 -0.08 14.22 30.78
N GLY A 97 -0.22 15.40 31.42
CA GLY A 97 0.72 15.86 32.43
C GLY A 97 0.42 15.23 33.81
N GLN A 98 1.10 15.69 34.86
CA GLN A 98 0.81 15.27 36.24
C GLN A 98 -0.60 15.65 36.70
N ASN A 99 -1.15 16.75 36.17
CA ASN A 99 -2.55 17.13 36.37
C ASN A 99 -3.43 16.46 35.30
N PRO A 100 -4.25 15.45 35.65
CA PRO A 100 -5.05 14.69 34.68
C PRO A 100 -6.13 15.52 33.98
N LYS A 101 -6.41 16.76 34.44
CA LYS A 101 -7.31 17.69 33.74
C LYS A 101 -6.70 18.29 32.47
N LEU A 102 -5.37 18.21 32.31
CA LEU A 102 -4.64 18.71 31.14
C LEU A 102 -4.34 17.57 30.17
N LEU A 103 -5.42 16.98 29.64
CA LEU A 103 -5.37 15.96 28.61
C LEU A 103 -5.34 16.60 27.22
N LYS A 104 -4.38 16.20 26.38
CA LYS A 104 -4.35 16.54 24.95
C LYS A 104 -4.36 15.28 24.11
N GLN A 105 -5.03 15.32 22.98
CA GLN A 105 -5.09 14.20 22.05
C GLN A 105 -5.14 14.68 20.60
N SER A 106 -4.60 13.87 19.71
CA SER A 106 -4.69 14.04 18.26
C SER A 106 -4.93 12.70 17.57
N THR A 107 -5.51 12.77 16.38
CA THR A 107 -5.61 11.66 15.43
C THR A 107 -4.66 11.93 14.28
N GLY A 108 -3.95 10.90 13.84
CA GLY A 108 -2.91 11.05 12.83
C GLY A 108 -3.43 11.16 11.40
N ILE A 109 -2.66 11.90 10.61
CA ILE A 109 -2.84 12.13 9.17
C ILE A 109 -1.68 11.49 8.39
N ILE A 110 -1.80 11.40 7.06
CA ILE A 110 -0.68 11.00 6.21
C ILE A 110 0.42 12.07 6.32
N SER A 111 1.67 11.63 6.44
CA SER A 111 2.82 12.53 6.56
C SER A 111 3.52 12.74 5.22
N ASP A 112 3.94 13.97 4.95
CA ASP A 112 4.87 14.28 3.85
C ASP A 112 6.26 13.66 4.07
N LYS A 113 6.66 13.53 5.34
CA LYS A 113 7.88 12.85 5.77
C LYS A 113 7.60 11.35 5.88
N LYS A 114 8.02 10.59 4.88
CA LYS A 114 7.82 9.14 4.84
C LYS A 114 9.03 8.40 5.40
N PHE A 115 8.78 7.29 6.07
CA PHE A 115 9.81 6.37 6.54
C PHE A 115 9.60 4.99 5.92
N ARG A 116 10.70 4.35 5.50
CA ARG A 116 10.68 2.98 4.98
C ARG A 116 11.85 2.19 5.53
N VAL A 117 11.64 0.88 5.69
CA VAL A 117 12.70 -0.05 6.05
C VAL A 117 13.12 -0.80 4.78
N ASP A 118 14.38 -0.66 4.39
CA ASP A 118 14.93 -1.31 3.20
C ASP A 118 15.08 -2.84 3.39
N THR A 119 15.57 -3.56 2.37
CA THR A 119 15.73 -5.02 2.45
C THR A 119 16.76 -5.48 3.48
N ASP A 120 17.68 -4.60 3.88
CA ASP A 120 18.78 -4.92 4.78
C ASP A 120 18.48 -4.43 6.23
N GLY A 121 17.30 -3.85 6.45
CA GLY A 121 16.81 -3.41 7.76
C GLY A 121 17.12 -1.95 8.08
N ASN A 122 17.69 -1.20 7.13
CA ASN A 122 18.02 0.21 7.33
C ASN A 122 16.77 1.08 7.20
N LEU A 123 16.71 2.12 8.02
CA LEU A 123 15.68 3.15 7.93
C LEU A 123 16.06 4.18 6.86
N VAL A 124 15.15 4.38 5.91
CA VAL A 124 15.24 5.42 4.87
C VAL A 124 14.13 6.43 5.11
N GLN A 125 14.51 7.70 5.28
CA GLN A 125 13.56 8.81 5.22
C GLN A 125 13.40 9.26 3.76
N ILE A 126 12.16 9.48 3.35
CA ILE A 126 11.81 9.89 2.00
C ILE A 126 10.93 11.13 2.11
N GLY A 127 11.35 12.21 1.46
CA GLY A 127 10.67 13.50 1.54
C GLY A 127 10.87 14.20 2.89
N ASP A 128 10.22 15.34 3.01
CA ASP A 128 10.15 16.18 4.20
C ASP A 128 8.95 17.14 4.06
N VAL A 129 8.69 17.98 5.06
CA VAL A 129 7.65 19.01 5.01
C VAL A 129 7.79 19.86 3.74
N GLY A 130 6.77 19.82 2.89
CA GLY A 130 6.74 20.55 1.62
C GLY A 130 7.54 19.92 0.47
N VAL A 131 8.16 18.75 0.66
CA VAL A 131 8.92 18.04 -0.38
C VAL A 131 8.15 16.80 -0.82
N ARG A 132 7.49 16.90 -1.98
CA ARG A 132 6.75 15.77 -2.57
C ARG A 132 7.69 14.87 -3.36
N THR A 133 7.79 13.61 -2.97
CA THR A 133 8.54 12.57 -3.69
C THR A 133 7.61 11.50 -4.21
N MET A 134 7.82 11.05 -5.45
CA MET A 134 7.08 9.94 -6.06
C MET A 134 8.02 8.79 -6.42
N ASN A 135 7.51 7.57 -6.31
CA ASN A 135 8.11 6.35 -6.88
C ASN A 135 9.59 6.11 -6.55
N VAL A 136 9.97 6.28 -5.27
CA VAL A 136 11.36 6.15 -4.84
C VAL A 136 11.84 4.71 -4.92
N ASN A 137 12.92 4.52 -5.67
CA ASN A 137 13.65 3.26 -5.79
C ASN A 137 15.09 3.51 -5.40
N ILE A 138 15.65 2.68 -4.53
CA ILE A 138 17.06 2.75 -4.15
C ILE A 138 17.74 1.48 -4.65
N VAL A 139 18.85 1.68 -5.37
CA VAL A 139 19.68 0.62 -5.93
C VAL A 139 21.09 0.78 -5.40
N GLU A 140 21.55 -0.21 -4.65
CA GLU A 140 22.92 -0.27 -4.13
C GLU A 140 23.55 -1.58 -4.61
N ASN A 141 24.79 -1.53 -5.10
CA ASN A 141 25.51 -2.71 -5.59
C ASN A 141 24.72 -3.55 -6.62
N ARG A 142 23.97 -2.88 -7.52
CA ARG A 142 23.06 -3.50 -8.52
C ARG A 142 21.89 -4.29 -7.93
N LYS A 143 21.69 -4.25 -6.61
CA LYS A 143 20.54 -4.81 -5.90
C LYS A 143 19.57 -3.68 -5.57
N ARG A 144 18.28 -3.89 -5.83
CA ARG A 144 17.23 -2.97 -5.36
C ARG A 144 17.07 -3.15 -3.86
N THR A 145 17.51 -2.16 -3.07
CA THR A 145 17.42 -2.18 -1.61
C THR A 145 16.09 -1.60 -1.12
N LEU A 146 15.51 -0.66 -1.87
CA LEU A 146 14.19 -0.12 -1.61
C LEU A 146 13.34 -0.07 -2.88
N GLN A 147 12.08 -0.48 -2.75
CA GLN A 147 11.08 -0.39 -3.80
C GLN A 147 9.82 0.32 -3.29
N PRO A 148 9.02 0.91 -4.18
CA PRO A 148 7.70 1.45 -3.84
C PRO A 148 6.81 0.37 -3.22
N THR A 149 6.03 0.76 -2.23
CA THR A 149 4.98 -0.12 -1.67
C THR A 149 3.85 -0.31 -2.68
N ALA A 150 2.94 -1.23 -2.40
CA ALA A 150 1.73 -1.43 -3.17
C ALA A 150 0.91 -0.12 -3.24
N ILE A 151 0.72 0.56 -2.09
CA ILE A 151 0.01 1.84 -2.03
C ILE A 151 0.72 2.92 -2.83
N ASP A 152 2.06 3.03 -2.72
CA ASP A 152 2.82 4.00 -3.51
C ASP A 152 2.65 3.71 -5.01
N ALA A 153 2.77 2.45 -5.43
CA ALA A 153 2.59 2.05 -6.83
C ALA A 153 1.17 2.35 -7.36
N TRP A 154 0.14 2.13 -6.54
CA TRP A 154 -1.24 2.42 -6.89
C TRP A 154 -1.49 3.93 -7.00
N ASN A 155 -1.07 4.71 -6.01
CA ASN A 155 -1.21 6.16 -6.02
C ASN A 155 -0.51 6.79 -7.22
N ASN A 156 0.70 6.32 -7.56
CA ASN A 156 1.41 6.76 -8.77
C ASN A 156 0.64 6.41 -10.05
N THR A 157 -0.04 5.25 -10.09
CA THR A 157 -0.87 4.86 -11.23
C THR A 157 -2.06 5.82 -11.38
N ILE A 158 -2.77 6.11 -10.29
CA ILE A 158 -3.89 7.04 -10.28
C ILE A 158 -3.44 8.45 -10.67
N GLU A 159 -2.30 8.91 -10.19
CA GLU A 159 -1.74 10.21 -10.59
C GLU A 159 -1.41 10.27 -12.07
N GLY A 160 -0.79 9.23 -12.63
CA GLY A 160 -0.56 9.12 -14.08
C GLY A 160 -1.85 9.14 -14.89
N ILE A 161 -2.91 8.47 -14.40
CA ILE A 161 -4.25 8.50 -15.02
C ILE A 161 -4.84 9.91 -14.96
N ASN A 162 -4.71 10.61 -13.83
CA ASN A 162 -5.21 11.97 -13.66
C ASN A 162 -4.52 12.96 -14.59
N ILE A 163 -3.22 12.77 -14.87
CA ILE A 163 -2.51 13.55 -15.89
C ILE A 163 -3.07 13.22 -17.27
N LEU A 164 -3.23 11.94 -17.60
CA LEU A 164 -3.70 11.51 -18.92
C LEU A 164 -5.12 11.99 -19.23
N ILE A 165 -6.03 11.91 -18.26
CA ILE A 165 -7.44 12.34 -18.42
C ILE A 165 -7.56 13.86 -18.55
N SER A 166 -6.57 14.62 -18.07
CA SER A 166 -6.54 16.09 -18.19
C SER A 166 -6.21 16.58 -19.60
N GLY A 167 -5.64 15.73 -20.45
CA GLY A 167 -5.28 16.11 -21.82
C GLY A 167 -6.47 16.13 -22.77
N GLU A 168 -6.39 16.95 -23.82
CA GLU A 168 -7.40 17.08 -24.87
C GLU A 168 -6.78 17.15 -26.27
N SER A 169 -7.54 16.80 -27.31
CA SER A 169 -7.09 16.97 -28.70
C SER A 169 -7.28 18.41 -29.16
N ASN A 170 -6.23 18.99 -29.77
CA ASN A 170 -6.29 20.30 -30.40
C ASN A 170 -6.96 20.27 -31.79
N ASN A 171 -7.28 19.09 -32.32
CA ASN A 171 -7.95 18.93 -33.61
C ASN A 171 -9.36 18.31 -33.42
N PRO A 172 -10.45 19.09 -33.67
CA PRO A 172 -11.82 18.63 -33.51
C PRO A 172 -12.16 17.35 -34.29
N GLU A 173 -11.56 17.14 -35.47
CA GLU A 173 -11.82 15.96 -36.31
C GLU A 173 -11.32 14.66 -35.66
N THR A 174 -10.27 14.76 -34.84
CA THR A 174 -9.63 13.62 -34.17
C THR A 174 -10.01 13.51 -32.69
N ALA A 175 -10.83 14.43 -32.17
CA ALA A 175 -11.18 14.48 -30.75
C ALA A 175 -11.81 13.17 -30.25
N HIS A 176 -12.67 12.55 -31.06
CA HIS A 176 -13.28 11.26 -30.72
C HIS A 176 -12.26 10.09 -30.71
N ILE A 177 -11.30 10.09 -31.64
CA ILE A 177 -10.23 9.08 -31.68
C ILE A 177 -9.31 9.25 -30.47
N TYR A 178 -8.98 10.49 -30.13
CA TYR A 178 -8.20 10.82 -28.95
C TYR A 178 -8.87 10.29 -27.67
N ASP A 179 -10.19 10.49 -27.52
CA ASP A 179 -10.93 9.96 -26.38
C ASP A 179 -10.91 8.43 -26.30
N VAL A 180 -11.04 7.73 -27.44
CA VAL A 180 -10.95 6.26 -27.50
C VAL A 180 -9.57 5.79 -27.07
N VAL A 181 -8.51 6.38 -27.65
CA VAL A 181 -7.12 6.05 -27.35
C VAL A 181 -6.81 6.28 -25.87
N ASN A 182 -7.21 7.43 -25.32
CA ASN A 182 -7.02 7.76 -23.92
C ASN A 182 -7.75 6.80 -23.00
N THR A 183 -9.03 6.50 -23.27
CA THR A 183 -9.78 5.54 -22.46
C THR A 183 -9.14 4.16 -22.48
N ASN A 184 -8.66 3.71 -23.64
CA ASN A 184 -7.95 2.43 -23.76
C ASN A 184 -6.65 2.43 -22.93
N PHE A 185 -5.85 3.49 -22.99
CA PHE A 185 -4.66 3.62 -22.15
C PHE A 185 -4.98 3.67 -20.65
N ILE A 186 -6.03 4.39 -20.24
CA ILE A 186 -6.48 4.44 -18.85
C ILE A 186 -6.82 3.04 -18.35
N ILE A 187 -7.55 2.23 -19.14
CA ILE A 187 -7.89 0.86 -18.75
C ILE A 187 -6.64 -0.02 -18.64
N VAL A 188 -5.70 0.11 -19.58
CA VAL A 188 -4.41 -0.59 -19.51
C VAL A 188 -3.64 -0.20 -18.24
N MET A 189 -3.59 1.08 -17.91
CA MET A 189 -2.94 1.59 -16.70
C MET A 189 -3.63 1.08 -15.43
N LEU A 190 -4.96 1.14 -15.34
CA LEU A 190 -5.73 0.65 -14.19
C LEU A 190 -5.47 -0.84 -13.94
N VAL A 191 -5.54 -1.66 -14.98
CA VAL A 191 -5.34 -3.12 -14.84
C VAL A 191 -3.89 -3.44 -14.49
N THR A 192 -2.91 -2.75 -15.09
CA THR A 192 -1.48 -2.92 -14.76
C THR A 192 -1.16 -2.46 -13.33
N GLY A 193 -1.77 -1.35 -12.90
CA GLY A 193 -1.68 -0.85 -11.53
C GLY A 193 -2.30 -1.82 -10.54
N PHE A 194 -3.46 -2.40 -10.87
CA PHE A 194 -4.14 -3.40 -10.04
C PHE A 194 -3.29 -4.67 -9.89
N GLU A 195 -2.74 -5.19 -10.98
CA GLU A 195 -1.80 -6.33 -10.96
C GLU A 195 -0.61 -6.02 -10.06
N THR A 196 0.03 -4.87 -10.28
CA THR A 196 1.23 -4.46 -9.53
C THR A 196 0.91 -4.29 -8.05
N TYR A 197 -0.22 -3.64 -7.73
CA TYR A 197 -0.72 -3.48 -6.38
C TYR A 197 -0.97 -4.83 -5.72
N CYS A 198 -1.75 -5.72 -6.34
CA CYS A 198 -2.07 -7.02 -5.79
C CYS A 198 -0.81 -7.86 -5.57
N LYS A 199 0.08 -7.94 -6.57
CA LYS A 199 1.34 -8.69 -6.46
C LYS A 199 2.21 -8.19 -5.32
N LYS A 200 2.41 -6.86 -5.21
CA LYS A 200 3.20 -6.25 -4.13
C LYS A 200 2.52 -6.43 -2.78
N ARG A 201 1.22 -6.12 -2.69
CA ARG A 201 0.47 -6.19 -1.44
C ARG A 201 0.44 -7.62 -0.90
N PHE A 202 0.37 -8.61 -1.77
CA PHE A 202 0.42 -10.01 -1.37
C PHE A 202 1.74 -10.37 -0.66
N ILE A 203 2.88 -9.81 -1.09
CA ILE A 203 4.17 -9.97 -0.37
C ILE A 203 4.18 -9.16 0.92
N GLU A 204 3.73 -7.90 0.88
CA GLU A 204 3.74 -7.01 2.03
C GLU A 204 2.96 -7.56 3.22
N LEU A 205 1.89 -8.32 2.99
CA LEU A 205 1.14 -8.98 4.08
C LEU A 205 2.05 -9.93 4.89
N GLU A 206 2.92 -10.71 4.23
CA GLU A 206 3.92 -11.54 4.91
C GLU A 206 4.95 -10.68 5.65
N GLU A 207 5.43 -9.61 5.02
CA GLU A 207 6.39 -8.67 5.63
C GLU A 207 5.83 -7.90 6.83
N GLU A 208 4.50 -7.76 6.89
CA GLU A 208 3.73 -7.21 8.01
C GLU A 208 3.45 -8.24 9.11
N GLY A 209 3.99 -9.46 8.98
CA GLY A 209 3.85 -10.52 9.97
C GLY A 209 2.59 -11.37 9.83
N ILE A 210 1.81 -11.21 8.75
CA ILE A 210 0.63 -12.05 8.51
C ILE A 210 1.10 -13.39 7.94
N ILE A 211 0.77 -14.46 8.66
CA ILE A 211 1.16 -15.82 8.29
C ILE A 211 0.45 -16.23 6.99
N VAL A 212 1.25 -16.52 5.96
CA VAL A 212 0.80 -17.06 4.68
C VAL A 212 0.71 -18.59 4.73
N SER A 213 -0.37 -19.15 4.20
CA SER A 213 -0.54 -20.60 4.08
C SER A 213 0.19 -21.14 2.84
N ILE A 214 1.51 -21.29 2.92
CA ILE A 214 2.35 -21.76 1.80
C ILE A 214 1.87 -23.10 1.23
N ASP A 215 1.52 -24.07 2.07
CA ASP A 215 1.08 -25.39 1.60
C ASP A 215 -0.18 -25.32 0.74
N LYS A 216 -1.13 -24.44 1.08
CA LYS A 216 -2.33 -24.20 0.27
C LYS A 216 -1.98 -23.54 -1.07
N LEU A 217 -1.00 -22.63 -1.09
CA LEU A 217 -0.52 -22.04 -2.33
C LEU A 217 0.19 -23.06 -3.22
N PHE A 218 1.03 -23.92 -2.65
CA PHE A 218 1.63 -25.03 -3.41
C PHE A 218 0.56 -25.98 -3.94
N TYR A 219 -0.46 -26.30 -3.15
CA TYR A 219 -1.55 -27.16 -3.58
C TYR A 219 -2.29 -26.58 -4.81
N GLU A 220 -2.55 -25.28 -4.80
CA GLU A 220 -3.35 -24.58 -5.81
C GLU A 220 -2.57 -24.22 -7.09
N PHE A 221 -1.33 -23.76 -6.95
CA PHE A 221 -0.55 -23.15 -8.05
C PHE A 221 0.57 -24.03 -8.61
N ILE A 222 0.82 -25.20 -8.02
CA ILE A 222 1.72 -26.21 -8.57
C ILE A 222 0.87 -27.40 -8.99
N SER A 223 1.10 -27.96 -10.18
CA SER A 223 0.35 -29.14 -10.62
C SER A 223 0.76 -30.40 -9.84
N ASN A 224 -0.12 -31.41 -9.76
CA ASN A 224 0.23 -32.72 -9.17
C ASN A 224 1.52 -33.28 -9.80
N ARG A 225 1.60 -33.27 -11.14
CA ARG A 225 2.78 -33.73 -11.88
C ARG A 225 4.07 -33.00 -11.47
N GLU A 226 4.01 -31.69 -11.27
CA GLU A 226 5.19 -30.93 -10.82
C GLU A 226 5.55 -31.24 -9.37
N ARG A 227 4.56 -31.44 -8.49
CA ARG A 227 4.80 -31.89 -7.11
C ARG A 227 5.48 -33.25 -7.07
N ASP A 228 4.99 -34.20 -7.85
CA ASP A 228 5.56 -35.56 -7.95
C ASP A 228 7.00 -35.53 -8.49
N ASN A 229 7.31 -34.56 -9.37
CA ASN A 229 8.66 -34.30 -9.88
C ASN A 229 9.54 -33.47 -8.93
N GLY A 230 9.14 -33.26 -7.67
CA GLY A 230 9.94 -32.58 -6.65
C GLY A 230 10.02 -31.06 -6.78
N ALA A 231 9.12 -30.41 -7.53
CA ALA A 231 9.17 -28.95 -7.73
C ALA A 231 9.08 -28.16 -6.41
N VAL A 232 8.31 -28.66 -5.43
CA VAL A 232 8.17 -28.03 -4.10
C VAL A 232 9.50 -28.01 -3.36
N GLU A 233 10.21 -29.14 -3.30
CA GLU A 233 11.50 -29.22 -2.61
C GLU A 233 12.59 -28.41 -3.32
N ARG A 234 12.55 -28.36 -4.65
CA ARG A 234 13.41 -27.45 -5.43
C ARG A 234 13.16 -25.99 -5.04
N ILE A 235 11.90 -25.56 -5.01
CA ILE A 235 11.53 -24.18 -4.62
C ILE A 235 12.01 -23.87 -3.20
N LYS A 236 11.83 -24.79 -2.24
CA LYS A 236 12.31 -24.63 -0.86
C LYS A 236 13.83 -24.47 -0.80
N THR A 237 14.56 -25.34 -1.50
CA THR A 237 16.03 -25.32 -1.54
C THR A 237 16.55 -24.03 -2.15
N GLU A 238 15.98 -23.60 -3.29
CA GLU A 238 16.39 -22.37 -3.96
C GLU A 238 16.05 -21.10 -3.15
N ALA A 239 14.90 -21.08 -2.49
CA ALA A 239 14.52 -19.97 -1.61
C ALA A 239 15.49 -19.84 -0.43
N SER A 240 15.82 -20.97 0.21
CA SER A 240 16.79 -21.04 1.31
C SER A 240 18.18 -20.60 0.85
N ALA A 241 18.66 -21.09 -0.30
CA ALA A 241 19.96 -20.70 -0.87
C ALA A 241 20.07 -19.19 -1.17
N LYS A 242 18.95 -18.54 -1.51
CA LYS A 242 18.87 -17.10 -1.76
C LYS A 242 18.55 -16.27 -0.52
N GLY A 243 18.23 -16.89 0.62
CA GLY A 243 17.80 -16.19 1.83
C GLY A 243 16.48 -15.41 1.66
N ILE A 244 15.54 -15.91 0.84
CA ILE A 244 14.23 -15.29 0.62
C ILE A 244 13.09 -16.20 1.09
N SER A 245 11.90 -15.63 1.32
CA SER A 245 10.72 -16.41 1.67
C SER A 245 10.24 -17.29 0.51
N LEU A 246 9.58 -18.39 0.84
CA LEU A 246 8.95 -19.29 -0.13
C LEU A 246 7.91 -18.56 -0.99
N LEU A 247 7.17 -17.64 -0.36
CA LEU A 247 6.20 -16.79 -1.03
C LEU A 247 6.86 -15.93 -2.12
N LYS A 248 7.93 -15.22 -1.76
CA LYS A 248 8.66 -14.37 -2.70
C LYS A 248 9.20 -15.19 -3.87
N LYS A 249 9.74 -16.38 -3.59
CA LYS A 249 10.22 -17.30 -4.63
C LYS A 249 9.10 -17.76 -5.59
N LEU A 250 7.92 -18.11 -5.08
CA LEU A 250 6.76 -18.46 -5.91
C LEU A 250 6.36 -17.32 -6.87
N ILE A 251 6.41 -16.09 -6.37
CA ILE A 251 6.03 -14.89 -7.12
C ILE A 251 7.10 -14.52 -8.15
N GLU A 252 8.38 -14.67 -7.83
CA GLU A 252 9.50 -14.47 -8.77
C GLU A 252 9.46 -15.47 -9.94
N GLU A 253 8.99 -16.70 -9.71
CA GLU A 253 8.76 -17.70 -10.76
C GLU A 253 7.46 -17.49 -11.55
N ASN A 254 6.71 -16.42 -11.26
CA ASN A 254 5.40 -16.13 -11.88
C ASN A 254 4.42 -17.32 -11.79
N ARG A 255 4.44 -18.06 -10.69
CA ARG A 255 3.50 -19.18 -10.45
C ARG A 255 2.07 -18.73 -10.21
N ILE A 256 1.91 -17.48 -9.77
CA ILE A 256 0.63 -16.83 -9.53
C ILE A 256 0.47 -15.73 -10.57
N ASP A 257 -0.58 -15.85 -11.38
CA ASP A 257 -0.95 -14.84 -12.38
C ASP A 257 -1.88 -13.81 -11.74
N PHE A 258 -1.33 -12.63 -11.42
CA PHE A 258 -2.09 -11.51 -10.87
C PHE A 258 -2.85 -10.70 -11.94
N GLN A 259 -2.64 -10.97 -13.24
CA GLN A 259 -3.42 -10.38 -14.34
C GLN A 259 -4.79 -11.05 -14.46
N ASN A 260 -4.87 -12.33 -14.09
CA ASN A 260 -6.12 -13.07 -14.03
C ASN A 260 -6.84 -12.84 -12.69
N TYR A 261 -8.00 -12.20 -12.74
CA TYR A 261 -8.80 -11.87 -11.53
C TYR A 261 -9.08 -13.09 -10.65
N GLU A 262 -9.45 -14.23 -11.24
CA GLU A 262 -9.79 -15.44 -10.48
C GLU A 262 -8.55 -16.03 -9.81
N ARG A 263 -7.42 -16.12 -10.54
CA ARG A 263 -6.14 -16.58 -9.97
C ARG A 263 -5.64 -15.65 -8.86
N CYS A 264 -5.78 -14.34 -9.03
CA CYS A 264 -5.47 -13.34 -7.99
C CYS A 264 -6.35 -13.56 -6.75
N LYS A 265 -7.67 -13.65 -6.93
CA LYS A 265 -8.63 -13.91 -5.84
C LYS A 265 -8.31 -15.21 -5.10
N ASP A 266 -7.99 -16.27 -5.83
CA ASP A 266 -7.63 -17.57 -5.25
C ASP A 266 -6.33 -17.49 -4.47
N ALA A 267 -5.31 -16.75 -4.96
CA ALA A 267 -4.07 -16.55 -4.21
C ALA A 267 -4.32 -15.89 -2.85
N TYR A 268 -5.10 -14.79 -2.83
CA TYR A 268 -5.49 -14.12 -1.58
C TYR A 268 -6.32 -15.01 -0.65
N ASN A 269 -7.22 -15.82 -1.20
CA ASN A 269 -8.01 -16.75 -0.42
C ASN A 269 -7.16 -17.89 0.17
N LYS A 270 -6.34 -18.55 -0.65
CA LYS A 270 -5.53 -19.69 -0.22
C LYS A 270 -4.38 -19.26 0.69
N GLY A 271 -3.73 -18.15 0.38
CA GLY A 271 -2.60 -17.62 1.14
C GLY A 271 -3.02 -17.00 2.47
N TYR A 272 -4.04 -16.14 2.46
CA TYR A 272 -4.38 -15.29 3.62
C TYR A 272 -5.82 -15.44 4.12
N ASN A 273 -6.64 -16.28 3.49
CA ASN A 273 -8.09 -16.37 3.74
C ASN A 273 -8.83 -15.05 3.49
N ILE A 274 -8.32 -14.22 2.57
CA ILE A 274 -8.95 -12.97 2.17
C ILE A 274 -9.89 -13.25 0.99
N VAL A 275 -11.16 -12.89 1.14
CA VAL A 275 -12.20 -13.02 0.10
C VAL A 275 -12.59 -11.63 -0.35
N PHE A 276 -12.33 -11.25 -1.61
CA PHE A 276 -12.48 -9.87 -2.07
C PHE A 276 -13.86 -9.24 -1.76
N GLY A 277 -14.97 -9.89 -2.09
CA GLY A 277 -16.30 -9.34 -1.80
C GLY A 277 -16.62 -9.20 -0.30
N LYS A 278 -16.19 -10.18 0.51
CA LYS A 278 -16.55 -10.26 1.93
C LYS A 278 -15.55 -9.52 2.84
N SER A 279 -14.27 -9.85 2.71
CA SER A 279 -13.20 -9.30 3.53
C SER A 279 -12.96 -7.81 3.25
N LEU A 280 -13.09 -7.38 1.99
CA LEU A 280 -12.88 -5.98 1.60
C LEU A 280 -14.19 -5.17 1.56
N ASN A 281 -15.34 -5.80 1.87
CA ASN A 281 -16.66 -5.16 1.82
C ASN A 281 -16.97 -4.49 0.47
N LEU A 282 -16.61 -5.16 -0.63
CA LEU A 282 -16.81 -4.68 -1.99
C LEU A 282 -18.14 -5.17 -2.55
N LYS A 283 -18.87 -4.28 -3.22
CA LYS A 283 -20.12 -4.62 -3.92
C LYS A 283 -19.82 -5.51 -5.14
N ASN A 284 -20.67 -6.50 -5.40
CA ASN A 284 -20.52 -7.40 -6.56
C ASN A 284 -20.46 -6.63 -7.89
N THR A 285 -21.24 -5.56 -8.03
CA THR A 285 -21.23 -4.71 -9.23
C THR A 285 -19.86 -4.11 -9.53
N LEU A 286 -19.11 -3.74 -8.49
CA LEU A 286 -17.75 -3.21 -8.64
C LEU A 286 -16.76 -4.31 -9.05
N LEU A 287 -16.89 -5.51 -8.46
CA LEU A 287 -16.08 -6.67 -8.83
C LEU A 287 -16.31 -7.10 -10.29
N GLU A 288 -17.57 -7.06 -10.75
CA GLU A 288 -17.93 -7.34 -12.14
C GLU A 288 -17.33 -6.31 -13.11
N GLN A 289 -17.33 -5.02 -12.73
CA GLN A 289 -16.71 -3.97 -13.52
C GLN A 289 -15.18 -4.16 -13.61
N ILE A 290 -14.51 -4.47 -12.50
CA ILE A 290 -13.06 -4.78 -12.50
C ILE A 290 -12.76 -5.96 -13.44
N GLN A 291 -13.52 -7.06 -13.33
CA GLN A 291 -13.35 -8.22 -14.21
C GLN A 291 -13.58 -7.87 -15.69
N THR A 292 -14.54 -6.99 -15.97
CA THR A 292 -14.81 -6.51 -17.33
C THR A 292 -13.65 -5.70 -17.87
N ASN A 293 -13.10 -4.78 -17.07
CA ASN A 293 -11.94 -3.97 -17.43
C ASN A 293 -10.69 -4.83 -17.69
N ILE A 294 -10.45 -5.87 -16.88
CA ILE A 294 -9.35 -6.83 -17.08
C ILE A 294 -9.50 -7.56 -18.42
N LYS A 295 -10.69 -8.10 -18.72
CA LYS A 295 -10.98 -8.76 -20.01
C LYS A 295 -10.79 -7.79 -21.18
N TYR A 296 -11.21 -6.53 -21.00
CA TYR A 296 -11.08 -5.50 -22.01
C TYR A 296 -9.61 -5.15 -22.29
N ARG A 297 -8.77 -5.01 -21.25
CA ARG A 297 -7.32 -4.79 -21.38
C ARG A 297 -6.65 -5.87 -22.22
N HIS A 298 -6.99 -7.15 -22.03
CA HIS A 298 -6.44 -8.21 -22.87
C HIS A 298 -6.78 -8.01 -24.35
N LYS A 299 -7.98 -7.55 -24.68
CA LYS A 299 -8.36 -7.23 -26.06
C LYS A 299 -7.57 -6.02 -26.60
N ILE A 300 -7.43 -4.93 -25.83
CA ILE A 300 -6.67 -3.74 -26.26
C ILE A 300 -5.22 -4.10 -26.61
N VAL A 301 -4.53 -4.81 -25.72
CA VAL A 301 -3.10 -5.12 -25.86
C VAL A 301 -2.81 -6.03 -27.05
N HIS A 302 -3.78 -6.83 -27.49
CA HIS A 302 -3.61 -7.80 -28.58
C HIS A 302 -4.18 -7.35 -29.93
N VAL A 303 -4.91 -6.22 -29.99
CA VAL A 303 -5.57 -5.77 -31.23
C VAL A 303 -5.05 -4.38 -31.65
N SER A 304 -5.55 -3.30 -31.04
CA SER A 304 -5.14 -1.92 -31.36
C SER A 304 -5.68 -0.96 -30.30
N ALA A 305 -4.95 0.13 -30.04
CA ALA A 305 -5.39 1.20 -29.14
C ALA A 305 -6.49 2.10 -29.76
N ILE A 306 -6.70 2.01 -31.08
CA ILE A 306 -7.70 2.82 -31.82
C ILE A 306 -9.02 2.06 -32.01
N ASP A 307 -8.99 0.74 -31.87
CA ASP A 307 -10.17 -0.07 -32.16
C ASP A 307 -11.25 0.11 -31.09
N VAL A 308 -12.42 0.57 -31.53
CA VAL A 308 -13.64 0.48 -30.75
C VAL A 308 -14.03 -1.00 -30.71
N ILE A 309 -13.75 -1.67 -29.58
CA ILE A 309 -14.06 -3.09 -29.44
C ILE A 309 -15.58 -3.28 -29.40
N LEU A 310 -16.10 -3.78 -30.52
CA LEU A 310 -17.49 -4.21 -30.68
C LEU A 310 -17.66 -5.62 -30.10
N ASP A 311 -18.24 -5.77 -28.90
CA ASP A 311 -18.69 -7.08 -28.42
C ASP A 311 -20.16 -7.30 -28.81
N ARG A 312 -20.39 -8.03 -29.91
CA ARG A 312 -21.74 -8.31 -30.45
C ARG A 312 -22.68 -9.00 -29.46
N ASN A 313 -22.16 -9.66 -28.42
CA ASN A 313 -22.97 -10.43 -27.47
C ASN A 313 -23.17 -9.77 -26.10
N LYS A 314 -22.48 -8.65 -25.81
CA LYS A 314 -22.54 -7.96 -24.50
C LYS A 314 -22.86 -6.47 -24.56
N GLY A 315 -23.23 -5.98 -25.73
CA GLY A 315 -23.46 -4.56 -25.97
C GLY A 315 -22.16 -3.82 -26.28
N LEU A 316 -22.32 -2.65 -26.92
CA LEU A 316 -21.21 -1.80 -27.32
C LEU A 316 -20.47 -1.26 -26.10
N VAL A 317 -19.19 -1.60 -25.95
CA VAL A 317 -18.30 -0.88 -25.02
C VAL A 317 -17.69 0.27 -25.80
N PHE A 318 -18.31 1.44 -25.68
CA PHE A 318 -17.75 2.67 -26.22
C PHE A 318 -16.64 3.16 -25.29
N ALA A 319 -15.40 3.03 -25.73
CA ALA A 319 -14.25 3.66 -25.08
C ALA A 319 -14.38 5.18 -25.24
N ASN A 320 -14.94 5.83 -24.22
CA ASN A 320 -15.11 7.28 -24.16
C ASN A 320 -14.79 7.79 -22.74
N LYS A 321 -14.82 9.10 -22.53
CA LYS A 321 -14.50 9.71 -21.22
C LYS A 321 -15.40 9.19 -20.09
N ASP A 322 -16.69 8.98 -20.34
CA ASP A 322 -17.63 8.44 -19.34
C ASP A 322 -17.27 7.01 -18.91
N TYR A 323 -16.89 6.15 -19.87
CA TYR A 323 -16.42 4.80 -19.56
C TYR A 323 -15.10 4.82 -18.78
N ALA A 324 -14.16 5.72 -19.12
CA ALA A 324 -12.93 5.89 -18.34
C ALA A 324 -13.23 6.30 -16.89
N GLN A 325 -14.15 7.23 -16.66
CA GLN A 325 -14.56 7.65 -15.32
C GLN A 325 -15.21 6.51 -14.53
N LYS A 326 -16.09 5.73 -15.17
CA LYS A 326 -16.68 4.53 -14.56
C LYS A 326 -15.63 3.47 -14.21
N ALA A 327 -14.63 3.29 -15.07
CA ALA A 327 -13.53 2.37 -14.83
C ALA A 327 -12.69 2.84 -13.62
N ILE A 328 -12.31 4.12 -13.57
CA ILE A 328 -11.57 4.71 -12.45
C ILE A 328 -12.35 4.51 -11.14
N ALA A 329 -13.63 4.89 -11.12
CA ALA A 329 -14.49 4.78 -9.94
C ALA A 329 -14.69 3.32 -9.45
N ALA A 330 -14.51 2.32 -10.31
CA ALA A 330 -14.57 0.92 -9.92
C ALA A 330 -13.29 0.44 -9.22
N PHE A 331 -12.16 1.11 -9.43
CA PHE A 331 -10.87 0.73 -8.86
C PHE A 331 -10.45 1.59 -7.65
N THR A 332 -11.08 2.73 -7.42
CA THR A 332 -10.82 3.67 -6.30
C THR A 332 -11.88 3.57 -5.21
#